data_AF-A0A950NCZ0-F1
#
_entry.id   AF-A0A950NCZ0-F1
#
_cell.length_a   1.000
_cell.length_b   1.000
_cell.length_c   1.000
_cell.angle_alpha   90.00
_cell.angle_beta   90.00
_cell.angle_gamma   90.00
#
_symmetry.space_group_name_H-M   'P 1'
#
loop_
_entity.id
_entity.type
_entity.pdbx_description
1 polymer ?
#
loop_
_entity_poly.entity_id
_entity_poly.type
_entity_poly.pdbx_seq_one_letter_code
_entity_poly.pdbx_strand_id
1 'polypeptide(L)'
;DTHYSAQNCTAVFVGDVKPAEIKELARKYFGRLKRFPGDRDAIVTQEPEQAAERRLEAEADSKDDITIEWHGPAAVHKDSPACDLLMSAFAGRSGRLYRPLVEEKKLALETESYFWSLRYGGVLHLGAQPREGTDPAQVEKAIVAIVEDVRKNGITERELEKTRNQQMADLVRGLKTNNGIAQQLGYFETVGTYQDFFAYAKALEAVTAADLQRCAEHYLKPNGRNVLVVRRKEKK
;
A
#
# COMPACT_ATOMS: atom_id res chain seq x y z
N ASP A 1 6.23 -19.49 21.48
CA ASP A 1 4.95 -20.19 21.77
C ASP A 1 3.69 -19.33 21.78
N THR A 2 3.77 -17.99 21.89
CA THR A 2 2.60 -17.09 21.91
C THR A 2 1.99 -16.83 20.52
N HIS A 3 2.83 -16.71 19.47
CA HIS A 3 2.38 -16.28 18.13
C HIS A 3 2.11 -17.42 17.15
N TYR A 4 2.81 -18.54 17.27
CA TYR A 4 2.70 -19.74 16.43
C TYR A 4 1.75 -20.76 17.07
N SER A 5 0.47 -20.41 17.17
CA SER A 5 -0.59 -21.29 17.70
C SER A 5 -1.62 -21.60 16.63
N ALA A 6 -2.33 -22.72 16.77
CA ALA A 6 -3.27 -23.21 15.75
C ALA A 6 -4.34 -22.16 15.33
N GLN A 7 -4.74 -21.28 16.26
CA GLN A 7 -5.72 -20.22 16.01
C GLN A 7 -5.17 -18.99 15.28
N ASN A 8 -3.87 -18.96 14.95
CA ASN A 8 -3.20 -17.83 14.30
C ASN A 8 -2.31 -18.27 13.13
N CYS A 9 -2.64 -19.41 12.53
CA CYS A 9 -1.95 -19.89 11.35
C CYS A 9 -2.99 -20.24 10.29
N THR A 10 -2.80 -19.69 9.10
CA THR A 10 -3.57 -20.03 7.91
C THR A 10 -2.67 -20.79 6.95
N ALA A 11 -3.08 -21.98 6.54
CA ALA A 11 -2.40 -22.74 5.50
C ALA A 11 -3.23 -22.69 4.22
N VAL A 12 -2.62 -22.26 3.11
CA VAL A 12 -3.27 -22.12 1.81
C VAL A 12 -2.69 -23.16 0.86
N PHE A 13 -3.56 -23.97 0.25
CA PHE A 13 -3.18 -25.02 -0.69
C PHE A 13 -3.81 -24.72 -2.05
N VAL A 14 -2.98 -24.59 -3.09
CA VAL A 14 -3.43 -24.33 -4.47
C VAL A 14 -2.67 -25.24 -5.43
N GLY A 15 -3.41 -25.94 -6.30
CA GLY A 15 -2.87 -26.82 -7.32
C GLY A 15 -3.78 -28.03 -7.54
N ASP A 16 -3.21 -29.10 -8.08
CA ASP A 16 -3.88 -30.38 -8.23
C ASP A 16 -3.94 -31.11 -6.88
N VAL A 17 -4.90 -30.71 -6.05
CA VAL A 17 -5.09 -31.26 -4.71
C VAL A 17 -6.55 -31.59 -4.46
N LYS A 18 -6.81 -32.66 -3.73
CA LYS A 18 -8.16 -33.02 -3.29
C LYS A 18 -8.40 -32.48 -1.87
N PRO A 19 -9.43 -31.64 -1.64
CA PRO A 19 -9.67 -31.04 -0.34
C PRO A 19 -9.84 -32.03 0.82
N ALA A 20 -10.40 -33.22 0.56
CA ALA A 20 -10.54 -34.27 1.58
C ALA A 20 -9.18 -34.80 2.04
N GLU A 21 -8.31 -35.16 1.10
CA GLU A 21 -6.96 -35.66 1.37
C GLU A 21 -6.10 -34.61 2.10
N ILE A 22 -6.18 -33.35 1.67
CA ILE A 22 -5.48 -32.23 2.34
C ILE A 22 -5.96 -32.05 3.78
N LYS A 23 -7.27 -32.15 4.04
CA LYS A 23 -7.81 -32.05 5.41
C LYS A 23 -7.31 -33.19 6.30
N GLU A 24 -7.19 -34.41 5.79
CA GLU A 24 -6.62 -35.53 6.54
C GLU A 24 -5.14 -35.31 6.84
N LEU A 25 -4.34 -34.91 5.85
CA LEU A 25 -2.93 -34.58 6.05
C LEU A 25 -2.75 -33.42 7.03
N ALA A 26 -3.57 -32.38 6.92
CA ALA A 26 -3.52 -31.23 7.82
C ALA A 26 -3.78 -31.66 9.28
N ARG A 27 -4.78 -32.51 9.53
CA ARG A 27 -5.02 -33.07 10.87
C ARG A 27 -3.84 -33.91 11.35
N LYS A 28 -3.29 -34.76 10.48
CA LYS A 28 -2.15 -35.64 10.82
C LYS A 28 -0.89 -34.86 11.21
N TYR A 29 -0.53 -33.83 10.44
CA TYR A 29 0.74 -33.11 10.61
C TYR A 29 0.64 -31.87 11.50
N PHE A 30 -0.48 -31.15 11.43
CA PHE A 30 -0.68 -29.88 12.15
C PHE A 30 -1.66 -29.99 13.31
N GLY A 31 -2.42 -31.08 13.46
CA GLY A 31 -3.35 -31.28 14.57
C GLY A 31 -2.69 -31.32 15.96
N ARG A 32 -1.37 -31.52 16.02
CA ARG A 32 -0.57 -31.40 17.25
C ARG A 32 -0.34 -29.96 17.72
N LEU A 33 -0.58 -28.97 16.84
CA LEU A 33 -0.44 -27.56 17.20
C LEU A 33 -1.51 -27.21 18.23
N LYS A 34 -1.06 -26.76 19.40
CA LYS A 34 -1.98 -26.39 20.48
C LYS A 34 -2.60 -25.02 20.19
N ARG A 35 -3.86 -24.89 20.58
CA ARG A 35 -4.50 -23.59 20.75
C ARG A 35 -3.77 -22.86 21.89
N PHE A 36 -3.60 -21.54 21.78
CA PHE A 36 -3.11 -20.75 22.90
C PHE A 36 -4.19 -20.76 24.02
N PRO A 37 -3.83 -20.89 25.31
CA PRO A 37 -4.81 -20.83 26.40
C PRO A 37 -5.44 -19.44 26.47
N GLY A 38 -6.73 -19.34 26.17
CA GLY A 38 -7.49 -18.08 26.17
C GLY A 38 -7.77 -17.52 24.78
N ASP A 39 -8.66 -16.54 24.75
CA ASP A 39 -8.84 -15.71 23.56
C ASP A 39 -7.65 -14.75 23.47
N ARG A 40 -7.24 -14.42 22.24
CA ARG A 40 -6.22 -13.40 22.09
C ARG A 40 -6.83 -12.07 22.46
N ASP A 41 -6.05 -11.27 23.18
CA ASP A 41 -6.43 -9.89 23.46
C ASP A 41 -6.84 -9.24 22.15
N ALA A 42 -8.02 -8.64 22.15
CA ALA A 42 -8.43 -7.79 21.05
C ALA A 42 -7.33 -6.74 20.86
N ILE A 43 -7.06 -6.35 19.61
CA ILE A 43 -6.21 -5.19 19.40
C ILE A 43 -6.96 -3.98 19.96
N VAL A 44 -6.52 -3.54 21.13
CA VAL A 44 -7.14 -2.43 21.89
C VAL A 44 -6.54 -1.08 21.52
N THR A 45 -5.41 -1.07 20.83
CA THR A 45 -4.72 0.17 20.42
C THR A 45 -4.91 0.37 18.92
N GLN A 46 -5.70 1.38 18.57
CA GLN A 46 -5.72 1.94 17.22
C GLN A 46 -4.78 3.14 17.18
N GLU A 47 -4.08 3.33 16.07
CA GLU A 47 -3.30 4.55 15.86
C GLU A 47 -4.27 5.74 15.84
N PRO A 48 -4.09 6.75 16.69
CA PRO A 48 -4.97 7.91 16.70
C PRO A 48 -4.83 8.71 15.41
N GLU A 49 -5.83 9.54 15.11
CA GLU A 49 -5.70 10.50 14.02
C GLU A 49 -4.50 11.42 14.27
N GLN A 50 -3.65 11.57 13.26
CA GLN A 50 -2.47 12.40 13.35
C GLN A 50 -2.88 13.88 13.31
N ALA A 51 -2.63 14.58 14.42
CA ALA A 51 -3.04 15.98 14.59
C ALA A 51 -2.13 17.00 13.87
N ALA A 52 -0.88 16.63 13.58
CA ALA A 52 0.11 17.51 12.98
C ALA A 52 1.15 16.75 12.15
N GLU A 53 1.78 17.44 11.19
CA GLU A 53 2.89 16.91 10.43
C GLU A 53 4.01 16.46 11.37
N ARG A 54 4.61 15.29 11.09
CA ARG A 54 5.84 14.85 11.76
C ARG A 54 6.96 14.82 10.72
N ARG A 55 8.14 15.29 11.10
CA ARG A 55 9.32 15.34 10.24
C ARG A 55 10.49 14.67 10.90
N LEU A 56 11.20 13.85 10.14
CA LEU A 56 12.47 13.26 10.51
C LEU A 56 13.51 13.58 9.44
N GLU A 57 14.63 14.17 9.86
CA GLU A 57 15.81 14.32 9.02
C GLU A 57 16.90 13.40 9.53
N ALA A 58 17.50 12.62 8.63
CA ALA A 58 18.53 11.66 8.96
C ALA A 58 19.70 11.77 7.99
N GLU A 59 20.90 11.43 8.47
CA GLU A 59 22.08 11.24 7.64
C GLU A 59 22.49 9.77 7.67
N ALA A 60 22.68 9.17 6.50
CA ALA A 60 23.08 7.77 6.37
C ALA A 60 24.05 7.56 5.21
N ASP A 61 24.86 6.50 5.25
CA ASP A 61 25.71 6.09 4.12
C ASP A 61 24.84 5.44 3.02
N SER A 62 24.05 6.30 2.37
CA SER A 62 23.06 5.95 1.35
C SER A 62 22.98 7.06 0.31
N LYS A 63 22.05 6.98 -0.64
CA LYS A 63 21.71 8.13 -1.51
C LYS A 63 20.74 9.04 -0.76
N ASP A 64 20.65 10.29 -1.20
CA ASP A 64 19.56 11.15 -0.74
C ASP A 64 18.23 10.50 -1.08
N ASP A 65 17.27 10.61 -0.18
CA ASP A 65 15.92 10.08 -0.34
C ASP A 65 14.92 11.01 0.34
N ILE A 66 13.74 11.10 -0.25
CA ILE A 66 12.59 11.73 0.38
C ILE A 66 11.38 10.83 0.32
N THR A 67 10.74 10.68 1.47
CA THR A 67 9.51 9.91 1.66
C THR A 67 8.47 10.79 2.34
N ILE A 68 7.24 10.77 1.81
CA ILE A 68 6.06 11.42 2.39
C ILE A 68 4.97 10.36 2.54
N GLU A 69 4.50 10.18 3.76
CA GLU A 69 3.53 9.13 4.09
C GLU A 69 2.31 9.69 4.83
N TRP A 70 1.16 9.05 4.62
CA TRP A 70 -0.08 9.33 5.34
C TRP A 70 -0.67 8.04 5.88
N HIS A 71 -1.41 8.14 6.99
CA HIS A 71 -2.25 7.04 7.45
C HIS A 71 -3.37 6.79 6.43
N GLY A 72 -3.42 5.57 5.93
CA GLY A 72 -4.45 5.07 5.01
C GLY A 72 -5.49 4.20 5.73
N PRO A 73 -6.55 3.81 5.01
CA PRO A 73 -7.57 2.93 5.56
C PRO A 73 -7.06 1.49 5.77
N ALA A 74 -7.81 0.71 6.56
CA ALA A 74 -7.62 -0.74 6.63
C ALA A 74 -7.83 -1.41 5.27
N ALA A 75 -7.17 -2.54 5.03
CA ALA A 75 -7.18 -3.25 3.74
C ALA A 75 -8.59 -3.61 3.25
N VAL A 76 -9.50 -4.00 4.15
CA VAL A 76 -10.90 -4.35 3.82
C VAL A 76 -11.88 -3.19 3.99
N HIS A 77 -11.39 -1.97 4.15
CA HIS A 77 -12.23 -0.77 4.20
C HIS A 77 -12.84 -0.45 2.82
N LYS A 78 -14.03 0.14 2.80
CA LYS A 78 -14.72 0.54 1.54
C LYS A 78 -13.91 1.49 0.65
N ASP A 79 -13.05 2.32 1.25
CA ASP A 79 -12.21 3.28 0.52
C ASP A 79 -10.87 2.68 0.07
N SER A 80 -10.53 1.45 0.50
CA SER A 80 -9.28 0.77 0.15
C SER A 80 -9.07 0.68 -1.38
N PRO A 81 -10.06 0.26 -2.20
CA PRO A 81 -9.91 0.25 -3.67
C PRO A 81 -9.67 1.63 -4.28
N ALA A 82 -10.32 2.67 -3.74
CA ALA A 82 -10.14 4.05 -4.20
C ALA A 82 -8.77 4.60 -3.84
N CYS A 83 -8.27 4.31 -2.64
CA CYS A 83 -6.91 4.62 -2.22
C CYS A 83 -5.85 3.89 -3.08
N ASP A 84 -6.05 2.61 -3.39
CA ASP A 84 -5.12 1.84 -4.22
C ASP A 84 -5.01 2.44 -5.65
N LEU A 85 -6.15 2.79 -6.26
CA LEU A 85 -6.18 3.45 -7.57
C LEU A 85 -5.63 4.87 -7.54
N LEU A 86 -5.86 5.61 -6.45
CA LEU A 86 -5.29 6.94 -6.22
C LEU A 86 -3.75 6.87 -6.17
N MET A 87 -3.19 5.96 -5.37
CA MET A 87 -1.74 5.79 -5.28
C MET A 87 -1.15 5.30 -6.62
N SER A 88 -1.85 4.40 -7.30
CA SER A 88 -1.48 3.97 -8.65
C SER A 88 -1.45 5.10 -9.68
N ALA A 89 -2.23 6.18 -9.49
CA ALA A 89 -2.20 7.35 -10.37
C ALA A 89 -0.92 8.18 -10.23
N PHE A 90 -0.27 8.14 -9.07
CA PHE A 90 1.03 8.76 -8.84
C PHE A 90 2.18 7.89 -9.37
N ALA A 91 2.00 6.57 -9.39
CA ALA A 91 3.04 5.58 -9.66
C ALA A 91 3.43 5.41 -11.14
N GLY A 92 4.66 4.94 -11.35
CA GLY A 92 5.18 4.53 -12.66
C GLY A 92 5.53 5.69 -13.60
N ARG A 93 6.11 5.36 -14.76
CA ARG A 93 6.66 6.36 -15.71
C ARG A 93 5.62 7.32 -16.29
N SER A 94 4.36 6.89 -16.32
CA SER A 94 3.24 7.69 -16.81
C SER A 94 2.33 8.17 -15.68
N GLY A 95 2.76 8.03 -14.43
CA GLY A 95 2.07 8.55 -13.25
C GLY A 95 2.34 10.03 -13.04
N ARG A 96 1.56 10.63 -12.13
CA ARG A 96 1.60 12.06 -11.82
C ARG A 96 2.93 12.54 -11.25
N LEU A 97 3.73 11.67 -10.62
CA LEU A 97 5.03 12.06 -10.06
C LEU A 97 6.16 12.04 -11.10
N TYR A 98 6.25 10.98 -11.91
CA TYR A 98 7.46 10.72 -12.69
C TYR A 98 7.78 11.82 -13.69
N ARG A 99 6.83 12.19 -14.54
CA ARG A 99 7.08 13.16 -15.61
C ARG A 99 7.50 14.54 -15.07
N PRO A 100 6.76 15.17 -14.12
CA PRO A 100 7.17 16.46 -13.58
C PRO A 100 8.51 16.41 -12.83
N LEU A 101 8.77 15.38 -12.02
CA LEU A 101 9.97 15.31 -11.17
C LEU A 101 11.21 14.83 -11.94
N VAL A 102 11.09 13.83 -12.79
CA VAL A 102 12.22 13.12 -13.41
C VAL A 102 12.54 13.67 -14.79
N GLU A 103 11.53 13.89 -15.63
CA GLU A 103 11.70 14.28 -17.04
C GLU A 103 11.77 15.80 -17.22
N GLU A 104 10.81 16.53 -16.65
CA GLU A 104 10.65 17.97 -16.87
C GLU A 104 11.57 18.80 -15.98
N LYS A 105 11.43 18.69 -14.65
CA LYS A 105 12.22 19.48 -13.68
C LYS A 105 13.58 18.87 -13.37
N LYS A 106 13.77 17.58 -13.68
CA LYS A 106 15.00 16.82 -13.40
C LYS A 106 15.45 16.92 -11.93
N LEU A 107 14.50 16.92 -11.00
CA LEU A 107 14.73 16.97 -9.56
C LEU A 107 15.01 15.58 -8.97
N ALA A 108 14.41 14.53 -9.54
CA ALA A 108 14.56 13.15 -9.06
C ALA A 108 15.13 12.23 -10.15
N LEU A 109 15.74 11.13 -9.70
CA LEU A 109 16.15 10.00 -10.54
C LEU A 109 14.99 9.03 -10.77
N GLU A 110 14.21 8.79 -9.72
CA GLU A 110 13.05 7.91 -9.72
C GLU A 110 12.03 8.38 -8.67
N THR A 111 10.82 7.86 -8.79
CA THR A 111 9.70 8.15 -7.90
C THR A 111 8.99 6.85 -7.57
N GLU A 112 8.52 6.74 -6.35
CA GLU A 112 7.79 5.59 -5.84
C GLU A 112 6.42 6.03 -5.32
N SER A 113 5.41 5.19 -5.51
CA SER A 113 4.10 5.38 -4.90
C SER A 113 3.39 4.06 -4.77
N TYR A 114 2.83 3.81 -3.59
CA TYR A 114 2.03 2.64 -3.31
C TYR A 114 1.12 2.87 -2.11
N PHE A 115 0.10 2.02 -1.99
CA PHE A 115 -0.69 1.87 -0.77
C PHE A 115 -0.29 0.57 -0.07
N TRP A 116 0.33 0.70 1.11
CA TRP A 116 0.58 -0.45 1.97
C TRP A 116 -0.63 -0.71 2.87
N SER A 117 -1.52 -1.57 2.40
CA SER A 117 -2.76 -1.94 3.07
C SER A 117 -2.51 -2.98 4.18
N LEU A 118 -2.97 -2.66 5.39
CA LEU A 118 -2.81 -3.49 6.59
C LEU A 118 -4.17 -3.84 7.20
N ARG A 119 -4.19 -4.82 8.11
CA ARG A 119 -5.45 -5.28 8.74
C ARG A 119 -6.21 -4.19 9.50
N TYR A 120 -5.49 -3.28 10.17
CA TYR A 120 -6.07 -2.28 11.09
C TYR A 120 -5.84 -0.83 10.64
N GLY A 121 -5.38 -0.64 9.40
CA GLY A 121 -5.03 0.67 8.84
C GLY A 121 -4.23 0.49 7.56
N GLY A 122 -3.41 1.47 7.21
CA GLY A 122 -2.46 1.32 6.11
C GLY A 122 -1.61 2.56 5.97
N VAL A 123 -0.73 2.55 4.97
CA VAL A 123 0.19 3.66 4.68
C VAL A 123 0.06 4.03 3.22
N LEU A 124 -0.30 5.28 2.94
CA LEU A 124 -0.21 5.86 1.61
C LEU A 124 1.17 6.48 1.48
N HIS A 125 2.00 5.91 0.62
CA HIS A 125 3.41 6.27 0.48
C HIS A 125 3.67 6.96 -0.86
N LEU A 126 4.40 8.09 -0.81
CA LEU A 126 5.02 8.74 -1.97
C LEU A 126 6.50 8.97 -1.67
N GLY A 127 7.36 8.54 -2.59
CA GLY A 127 8.80 8.65 -2.45
C GLY A 127 9.47 9.19 -3.70
N ALA A 128 10.65 9.76 -3.55
CA ALA A 128 11.53 10.10 -4.66
C ALA A 128 12.98 10.09 -4.23
N GLN A 129 13.85 9.64 -5.13
CA GLN A 129 15.30 9.72 -4.94
C GLN A 129 15.80 10.99 -5.65
N PRO A 130 16.24 12.05 -4.93
CA PRO A 130 16.76 13.26 -5.54
C PRO A 130 17.96 12.99 -6.45
N ARG A 131 18.14 13.83 -7.47
CA ARG A 131 19.40 13.83 -8.24
C ARG A 131 20.53 14.39 -7.41
N GLU A 132 21.75 13.97 -7.72
CA GLU A 132 22.95 14.53 -7.10
C GLU A 132 22.96 16.06 -7.22
N GLY A 133 23.22 16.74 -6.10
CA GLY A 133 23.20 18.20 -6.01
C GLY A 133 21.80 18.84 -5.93
N THR A 134 20.72 18.06 -5.96
CA THR A 134 19.35 18.56 -5.75
C THR A 134 19.02 18.55 -4.27
N ASP A 135 18.58 19.70 -3.74
CA ASP A 135 18.08 19.80 -2.38
C ASP A 135 16.77 18.99 -2.21
N PRO A 136 16.71 18.01 -1.29
CA PRO A 136 15.51 17.22 -1.02
C PRO A 136 14.26 18.08 -0.72
N ALA A 137 14.42 19.28 -0.14
CA ALA A 137 13.29 20.18 0.12
C ALA A 137 12.62 20.70 -1.17
N GLN A 138 13.38 20.81 -2.27
CA GLN A 138 12.81 21.17 -3.58
C GLN A 138 11.98 20.02 -4.15
N VAL A 139 12.45 18.78 -3.95
CA VAL A 139 11.71 17.57 -4.34
C VAL A 139 10.43 17.45 -3.52
N GLU A 140 10.50 17.65 -2.20
CA GLU A 140 9.33 17.69 -1.32
C GLU A 140 8.27 18.65 -1.84
N LYS A 141 8.66 19.90 -2.07
CA LYS A 141 7.75 20.94 -2.53
C LYS A 141 7.08 20.57 -3.86
N ALA A 142 7.80 19.89 -4.74
CA ALA A 142 7.25 19.40 -6.00
C ALA A 142 6.22 18.27 -5.80
N ILE A 143 6.50 17.28 -4.94
CA ILE A 143 5.57 16.20 -4.61
C ILE A 143 4.30 16.79 -3.98
N VAL A 144 4.47 17.68 -3.01
CA VAL A 144 3.36 18.31 -2.28
C VAL A 144 2.48 19.14 -3.20
N ALA A 145 3.06 19.88 -4.14
CA ALA A 145 2.28 20.63 -5.13
C ALA A 145 1.43 19.71 -6.03
N ILE A 146 1.95 18.52 -6.39
CA ILE A 146 1.20 17.54 -7.20
C ILE A 146 0.08 16.90 -6.36
N VAL A 147 0.34 16.59 -5.09
CA VAL A 147 -0.69 16.08 -4.17
C VAL A 147 -1.81 17.11 -4.00
N GLU A 148 -1.48 18.38 -3.77
CA GLU A 148 -2.48 19.45 -3.64
C GLU A 148 -3.28 19.68 -4.92
N ASP A 149 -2.66 19.55 -6.10
CA ASP A 149 -3.37 19.57 -7.38
C ASP A 149 -4.39 18.43 -7.48
N VAL A 150 -4.00 17.20 -7.14
CA VAL A 150 -4.91 16.04 -7.16
C VAL A 150 -6.01 16.17 -6.12
N ARG A 151 -5.73 16.71 -4.94
CA ARG A 151 -6.76 16.97 -3.92
C ARG A 151 -7.80 17.98 -4.42
N LYS A 152 -7.35 19.07 -5.04
CA LYS A 152 -8.22 20.18 -5.47
C LYS A 152 -8.96 19.90 -6.77
N ASN A 153 -8.27 19.34 -7.75
CA ASN A 153 -8.72 19.20 -9.13
C ASN A 153 -9.07 17.76 -9.50
N GLY A 154 -8.82 16.80 -8.60
CA GLY A 154 -9.03 15.38 -8.84
C GLY A 154 -8.05 14.78 -9.83
N ILE A 155 -8.34 13.56 -10.27
CA ILE A 155 -7.70 12.96 -11.45
C ILE A 155 -8.71 12.88 -12.59
N THR A 156 -8.21 12.85 -13.82
CA THR A 156 -9.08 12.75 -14.99
C THR A 156 -9.63 11.33 -15.15
N GLU A 157 -10.78 11.18 -15.81
CA GLU A 157 -11.36 9.85 -16.07
C GLU A 157 -10.41 8.96 -16.86
N ARG A 158 -9.65 9.53 -17.81
CA ARG A 158 -8.63 8.80 -18.57
C ARG A 158 -7.53 8.23 -17.67
N GLU A 159 -7.13 8.97 -16.63
CA GLU A 159 -6.13 8.49 -15.68
C GLU A 159 -6.68 7.39 -14.79
N LEU A 160 -7.93 7.54 -14.33
CA LEU A 160 -8.63 6.51 -13.58
C LEU A 160 -8.76 5.22 -14.39
N GLU A 161 -9.22 5.31 -15.64
CA GLU A 161 -9.32 4.15 -16.54
C GLU A 161 -7.97 3.48 -16.73
N LYS A 162 -6.90 4.26 -16.91
CA LYS A 162 -5.54 3.74 -17.05
C LYS A 162 -5.10 2.99 -15.79
N THR A 163 -5.25 3.57 -14.60
CA THR A 163 -4.83 2.93 -13.35
C THR A 163 -5.67 1.70 -13.04
N ARG A 164 -6.99 1.77 -13.29
CA ARG A 164 -7.91 0.63 -13.17
C ARG A 164 -7.49 -0.52 -14.08
N ASN A 165 -7.20 -0.24 -15.35
CA ASN A 165 -6.78 -1.26 -16.31
C ASN A 165 -5.45 -1.92 -15.90
N GLN A 166 -4.50 -1.13 -15.42
CA GLN A 166 -3.23 -1.65 -14.92
C GLN A 166 -3.45 -2.57 -13.70
N GLN A 167 -4.23 -2.13 -12.72
CA GLN A 167 -4.49 -2.90 -11.50
C GLN A 167 -5.27 -4.18 -11.77
N MET A 168 -6.25 -4.13 -12.67
CA MET A 168 -6.99 -5.32 -13.12
C MET A 168 -6.08 -6.30 -13.88
N ALA A 169 -5.17 -5.80 -14.71
CA ALA A 169 -4.19 -6.65 -15.38
C ALA A 169 -3.23 -7.31 -14.37
N ASP A 170 -2.80 -6.59 -13.34
CA ASP A 170 -1.96 -7.12 -12.26
C ASP A 170 -2.68 -8.19 -11.45
N LEU A 171 -3.96 -7.99 -11.13
CA LEU A 171 -4.80 -8.98 -10.47
C LEU A 171 -4.88 -10.28 -11.30
N VAL A 172 -5.18 -10.16 -12.60
CA VAL A 172 -5.27 -11.31 -13.51
C VAL A 172 -3.91 -12.00 -13.66
N ARG A 173 -2.80 -11.25 -13.73
CA ARG A 173 -1.45 -11.83 -13.75
C ARG A 173 -1.15 -12.63 -12.49
N GLY A 174 -1.55 -12.13 -11.31
CA GLY A 174 -1.41 -12.83 -10.05
C GLY A 174 -2.12 -14.19 -10.04
N LEU A 175 -3.25 -14.30 -10.75
CA LEU A 175 -4.02 -15.55 -10.85
C LEU A 175 -3.43 -16.60 -11.81
N LYS A 176 -2.39 -16.27 -12.58
CA LYS A 176 -1.82 -17.21 -13.57
C LYS A 176 -1.00 -18.34 -12.96
N THR A 177 -0.65 -18.26 -11.68
CA THR A 177 0.22 -19.24 -11.03
C THR A 177 -0.37 -19.71 -9.71
N ASN A 178 -0.13 -20.97 -9.34
CA ASN A 178 -0.58 -21.51 -8.05
C ASN A 178 -0.07 -20.67 -6.88
N ASN A 179 1.19 -20.23 -6.95
CA ASN A 179 1.77 -19.37 -5.92
C ASN A 179 1.07 -18.00 -5.84
N GLY A 180 0.79 -17.36 -6.98
CA GLY A 180 0.11 -16.07 -6.98
C GLY A 180 -1.33 -16.15 -6.44
N ILE A 181 -2.08 -17.20 -6.80
CA ILE A 181 -3.40 -17.48 -6.19
C ILE A 181 -3.25 -17.69 -4.67
N ALA A 182 -2.27 -18.50 -4.24
CA ALA A 182 -2.05 -18.77 -2.82
C ALA A 182 -1.69 -17.49 -2.02
N GLN A 183 -0.87 -16.62 -2.61
CA GLN A 183 -0.51 -15.32 -2.02
C GLN A 183 -1.73 -14.40 -1.87
N GLN A 184 -2.59 -14.32 -2.89
CA GLN A 184 -3.81 -13.50 -2.83
C GLN A 184 -4.77 -14.01 -1.74
N LEU A 185 -5.07 -15.31 -1.74
CA LEU A 185 -5.95 -15.91 -0.73
C LEU A 185 -5.36 -15.75 0.68
N GLY A 186 -4.06 -15.99 0.85
CA GLY A 186 -3.38 -15.86 2.14
C GLY A 186 -3.34 -14.41 2.65
N TYR A 187 -3.09 -13.45 1.75
CA TYR A 187 -3.13 -12.03 2.08
C TYR A 187 -4.52 -11.63 2.60
N PHE A 188 -5.57 -11.90 1.82
CA PHE A 188 -6.93 -11.53 2.20
C PHE A 188 -7.41 -12.24 3.47
N GLU A 189 -7.07 -13.52 3.68
CA GLU A 189 -7.35 -14.22 4.94
C GLU A 189 -6.57 -13.65 6.13
N THR A 190 -5.42 -13.00 5.89
CA THR A 190 -4.64 -12.34 6.94
C THR A 190 -5.25 -11.01 7.36
N VAL A 191 -5.71 -10.21 6.40
CA VAL A 191 -6.24 -8.85 6.66
C VAL A 191 -7.75 -8.79 6.83
N GLY A 192 -8.46 -9.85 6.45
CA GLY A 192 -9.92 -9.98 6.51
C GLY A 192 -10.31 -11.44 6.33
N THR A 193 -10.95 -11.75 5.21
CA THR A 193 -11.33 -13.10 4.78
C THR A 193 -10.91 -13.34 3.34
N TYR A 194 -10.61 -14.58 2.94
CA TYR A 194 -10.29 -14.89 1.54
C TYR A 194 -11.41 -14.49 0.54
N GLN A 195 -12.65 -14.32 1.02
CA GLN A 195 -13.78 -13.91 0.17
C GLN A 195 -13.66 -12.45 -0.29
N ASP A 196 -12.98 -11.61 0.50
CA ASP A 196 -12.75 -10.20 0.19
C ASP A 196 -11.97 -10.03 -1.13
N PHE A 197 -11.14 -11.00 -1.50
CA PHE A 197 -10.46 -11.05 -2.80
C PHE A 197 -11.46 -10.94 -3.98
N PHE A 198 -12.55 -11.69 -3.93
CA PHE A 198 -13.53 -11.74 -5.02
C PHE A 198 -14.40 -10.47 -5.07
N ALA A 199 -14.58 -9.81 -3.92
CA ALA A 199 -15.26 -8.52 -3.86
C ALA A 199 -14.36 -7.38 -4.35
N TYR A 200 -13.04 -7.49 -4.11
CA TYR A 200 -12.07 -6.44 -4.44
C TYR A 200 -12.05 -6.07 -5.92
N ALA A 201 -12.06 -7.06 -6.83
CA ALA A 201 -12.08 -6.81 -8.27
C ALA A 201 -13.28 -5.96 -8.70
N LYS A 202 -14.48 -6.31 -8.21
CA LYS A 202 -15.72 -5.55 -8.49
C LYS A 202 -15.69 -4.17 -7.85
N ALA A 203 -15.09 -4.07 -6.67
CA ALA A 203 -14.97 -2.80 -5.98
C ALA A 203 -14.05 -1.83 -6.74
N LEU A 204 -12.92 -2.30 -7.30
CA LEU A 204 -12.04 -1.52 -8.18
C LEU A 204 -12.76 -1.01 -9.44
N GLU A 205 -13.59 -1.85 -10.06
CA GLU A 205 -14.37 -1.45 -11.24
C GLU A 205 -15.40 -0.35 -10.92
N ALA A 206 -16.00 -0.40 -9.73
CA ALA A 206 -17.02 0.54 -9.29
C ALA A 206 -16.48 1.91 -8.85
N VAL A 207 -15.16 2.05 -8.66
CA VAL A 207 -14.55 3.30 -8.22
C VAL A 207 -14.72 4.40 -9.27
N THR A 208 -15.14 5.58 -8.83
CA THR A 208 -15.30 6.78 -9.66
C THR A 208 -14.19 7.81 -9.41
N ALA A 209 -14.02 8.78 -10.32
CA ALA A 209 -13.07 9.87 -10.12
C ALA A 209 -13.40 10.72 -8.86
N ALA A 210 -14.69 10.84 -8.52
CA ALA A 210 -15.15 11.51 -7.32
C ALA A 210 -14.74 10.77 -6.04
N ASP A 211 -14.72 9.43 -6.06
CA ASP A 211 -14.21 8.64 -4.92
C ASP A 211 -12.72 8.88 -4.71
N LEU A 212 -11.93 8.96 -5.78
CA LEU A 212 -10.50 9.27 -5.68
C LEU A 212 -10.25 10.66 -5.13
N GLN A 213 -11.00 11.66 -5.60
CA GLN A 213 -10.88 13.02 -5.07
C GLN A 213 -11.26 13.06 -3.59
N ARG A 214 -12.36 12.42 -3.19
CA ARG A 214 -12.75 12.28 -1.77
C ARG A 214 -11.63 11.64 -0.96
N CYS A 215 -11.05 10.55 -1.44
CA CYS A 215 -9.94 9.86 -0.77
C CYS A 215 -8.69 10.75 -0.67
N ALA A 216 -8.35 11.50 -1.72
CA ALA A 216 -7.23 12.44 -1.69
C ALA A 216 -7.47 13.55 -0.65
N GLU A 217 -8.66 14.15 -0.62
CA GLU A 217 -9.03 15.18 0.35
C GLU A 217 -9.00 14.65 1.80
N HIS A 218 -9.49 13.43 2.00
CA HIS A 218 -9.64 12.82 3.32
C HIS A 218 -8.33 12.28 3.89
N TYR A 219 -7.55 11.53 3.11
CA TYR A 219 -6.35 10.83 3.59
C TYR A 219 -5.05 11.62 3.36
N LEU A 220 -4.91 12.34 2.24
CA LEU A 220 -3.67 13.07 1.91
C LEU A 220 -3.65 14.48 2.53
N LYS A 221 -4.06 14.62 3.79
CA LYS A 221 -4.14 15.90 4.50
C LYS A 221 -2.74 16.51 4.70
N PRO A 222 -2.55 17.83 4.53
CA PRO A 222 -1.27 18.49 4.80
C PRO A 222 -0.77 18.28 6.23
N ASN A 223 -1.67 18.38 7.21
CA ASN A 223 -1.34 18.19 8.64
C ASN A 223 -1.27 16.71 9.06
N GLY A 224 -1.62 15.77 8.18
CA GLY A 224 -1.66 14.33 8.49
C GLY A 224 -0.48 13.55 7.92
N ARG A 225 0.58 14.24 7.50
CA ARG A 225 1.71 13.63 6.80
C ARG A 225 2.93 13.42 7.68
N ASN A 226 3.69 12.38 7.37
CA ASN A 226 5.01 12.12 7.90
C ASN A 226 6.02 12.35 6.77
N VAL A 227 7.03 13.19 7.02
CA VAL A 227 8.09 13.50 6.05
C VAL A 227 9.41 12.96 6.58
N LEU A 228 10.02 12.06 5.82
CA LEU A 228 11.36 11.56 6.07
C LEU A 228 12.28 12.07 4.96
N VAL A 229 13.33 12.79 5.36
CA VAL A 229 14.43 13.19 4.48
C VAL A 229 15.68 12.46 4.95
N VAL A 230 16.25 11.63 4.09
CA VAL A 230 17.56 11.01 4.30
C VAL A 230 18.56 11.73 3.42
N ARG A 231 19.62 12.26 4.03
CA ARG A 231 20.78 12.81 3.31
C ARG A 231 21.92 11.81 3.31
N ARG A 232 22.63 11.73 2.19
CA ARG A 232 23.90 11.02 2.10
C ARG A 232 24.87 11.65 3.08
N LYS A 233 25.49 10.81 3.90
CA LYS A 233 26.62 11.20 4.73
C LYS A 233 27.81 11.59 3.85
N GLU A 234 28.30 12.82 3.98
CA GLU A 234 29.52 13.22 3.31
C GLU A 234 30.70 12.39 3.84
N LYS A 235 31.49 11.81 2.93
CA LYS A 235 32.74 11.14 3.31
C LYS A 235 33.75 12.21 3.67
N LYS A 236 34.15 12.26 4.95
CA LYS A 236 35.27 13.07 5.44
C LYS A 236 36.58 12.68 4.77
#